data_AF-A0A1G2T6P6-F1
#
_entry.id   AF-A0A1G2T6P6-F1
#
_cell.length_a   1.000
_cell.length_b   1.000
_cell.length_c   1.000
_cell.angle_alpha   90.00
_cell.angle_beta   90.00
_cell.angle_gamma   90.00
#
_symmetry.space_group_name_H-M   'P 1'
#
loop_
_entity.id
_entity.type
_entity.pdbx_description
1 polymer ?
#
loop_
_entity_poly.entity_id
_entity_poly.type
_entity_poly.pdbx_seq_one_letter_code
_entity_poly.pdbx_strand_id
1 'polypeptide(L)'
;MTWNLAQNQEDIMKKLFVVVLVALVVGGCVAYPIGGSDGTLLYVPYQVGVFARVVNNCAPLLDLETVNGVVVQGLPYGNSVTVPLISMPFGGSNRRMSLTAKGYTVERQYLGSLTAQFYVSTYQGSRSEVWEVNRLYLPNGRGGCQ
;
A
#
# COMPACT_ATOMS: atom_id res chain seq x y z
N MET A 1 40.57 11.49 29.75
CA MET A 1 39.11 11.80 29.71
C MET A 1 38.51 11.78 28.30
N THR A 2 39.30 11.72 27.22
CA THR A 2 38.80 11.72 25.82
C THR A 2 38.25 10.37 25.33
N TRP A 3 38.74 9.25 25.87
CA TRP A 3 38.30 7.89 25.50
C TRP A 3 36.81 7.62 25.82
N ASN A 4 36.32 8.04 26.98
CA ASN A 4 34.94 7.82 27.38
C ASN A 4 33.93 8.61 26.53
N LEU A 5 34.34 9.76 25.97
CA LEU A 5 33.49 10.55 25.07
C LEU A 5 33.40 9.90 23.70
N ALA A 6 34.52 9.45 23.13
CA ALA A 6 34.52 8.78 21.83
C ALA A 6 33.70 7.48 21.84
N GLN A 7 33.84 6.68 22.90
CA GLN A 7 33.12 5.41 23.04
C GLN A 7 31.62 5.61 23.25
N ASN A 8 31.23 6.65 23.99
CA ASN A 8 29.83 7.02 24.19
C ASN A 8 29.19 7.58 22.90
N GLN A 9 29.94 8.34 22.09
CA GLN A 9 29.45 8.78 20.77
C GLN A 9 29.28 7.61 19.79
N GLU A 10 30.18 6.63 19.82
CA GLU A 10 30.09 5.43 18.98
C GLU A 10 28.88 4.56 19.33
N ASP A 11 28.59 4.38 20.61
CA ASP A 11 27.42 3.64 21.08
C ASP A 11 26.09 4.36 20.76
N ILE A 12 26.07 5.69 20.83
CA ILE A 12 24.91 6.49 20.42
C ILE A 12 24.69 6.36 18.91
N MET A 13 25.75 6.43 18.09
CA MET A 13 25.64 6.23 16.64
C MET A 13 25.17 4.81 16.29
N LYS A 14 25.66 3.77 16.96
CA LYS A 14 25.21 2.38 16.75
C LYS A 14 23.73 2.24 17.06
N LYS A 15 23.26 2.80 18.19
CA LYS A 15 21.83 2.78 18.56
C LYS A 15 20.97 3.55 17.57
N LEU A 16 21.38 4.74 17.14
CA LEU A 16 20.69 5.52 16.12
C LEU A 16 20.61 4.78 14.78
N PHE A 17 21.71 4.15 14.36
CA PHE A 17 21.76 3.38 13.12
C PHE A 17 20.80 2.18 13.15
N VAL A 18 20.75 1.45 14.28
CA VAL A 18 19.79 0.35 14.48
C VAL A 18 18.35 0.87 14.45
N VAL A 19 18.06 2.00 15.11
CA VAL A 19 16.71 2.60 15.09
C VAL A 19 16.30 2.99 13.67
N VAL A 20 17.20 3.60 12.90
CA VAL A 20 16.95 3.96 11.49
C VAL A 20 16.70 2.70 10.65
N LEU A 21 17.53 1.67 10.80
CA LEU A 21 17.33 0.38 10.10
C LEU A 21 15.97 -0.23 10.42
N VAL A 22 15.59 -0.30 11.69
CA VAL A 22 14.29 -0.82 12.12
C VAL A 22 13.14 0.03 11.56
N ALA A 23 13.27 1.36 11.55
CA ALA A 23 12.26 2.24 10.97
C ALA A 23 12.09 2.04 9.47
N LEU A 24 13.17 1.85 8.72
CA LEU A 24 13.13 1.56 7.28
C LEU A 24 12.51 0.19 6.98
N VAL A 25 12.85 -0.78 7.83
CA VAL A 25 12.32 -2.16 7.80
C VAL A 25 10.80 -2.15 8.01
N VAL A 26 10.32 -1.49 9.05
CA VAL A 26 8.89 -1.42 9.38
C VAL A 26 8.11 -0.55 8.38
N GLY A 27 8.74 0.52 7.88
CA GLY A 27 8.14 1.44 6.90
C GLY A 27 8.06 0.91 5.48
N GLY A 28 8.55 -0.31 5.19
CA GLY A 28 8.48 -0.93 3.87
C GLY A 28 9.25 -0.22 2.77
N CYS A 29 10.28 0.51 3.17
CA CYS A 29 11.25 1.09 2.28
C CYS A 29 12.26 0.00 1.86
N VAL A 30 12.68 0.02 0.60
CA VAL A 30 13.82 -0.77 0.13
C VAL A 30 14.96 0.15 -0.23
N ALA A 31 16.17 -0.27 0.16
CA ALA A 31 17.40 0.43 -0.17
C ALA A 31 17.70 0.28 -1.67
N TYR A 32 17.62 1.37 -2.43
CA TYR A 32 18.05 1.42 -3.83
C TYR A 32 19.45 2.04 -3.93
N PRO A 33 20.40 1.40 -4.63
CA PRO A 33 21.73 1.96 -4.83
C PRO A 33 21.67 3.10 -5.86
N ILE A 34 22.04 4.31 -5.46
CA ILE A 34 22.05 5.48 -6.37
C ILE A 34 23.45 5.80 -6.92
N GLY A 35 24.37 4.85 -6.79
CA GLY A 35 25.79 5.05 -7.12
C GLY A 35 26.56 5.70 -5.97
N GLY A 36 27.88 5.82 -6.16
CA GLY A 36 28.77 6.36 -5.15
C GLY A 36 30.11 6.82 -5.73
N SER A 37 30.67 7.86 -5.12
CA SER A 37 32.04 8.31 -5.35
C SER A 37 32.97 7.56 -4.39
N ASP A 38 34.15 7.14 -4.86
CA ASP A 38 35.18 6.45 -4.06
C ASP A 38 34.76 5.13 -3.40
N GLY A 39 34.08 4.24 -4.14
CA GLY A 39 33.85 2.85 -3.70
C GLY A 39 32.80 2.66 -2.59
N THR A 40 32.21 3.75 -2.08
CA THR A 40 31.14 3.69 -1.08
C THR A 40 29.79 3.66 -1.80
N LEU A 41 29.04 2.56 -1.71
CA LEU A 41 27.69 2.45 -2.29
C LEU A 41 26.69 3.25 -1.43
N LEU A 42 26.08 4.29 -2.00
CA LEU A 42 25.04 5.06 -1.33
C LEU A 42 23.67 4.42 -1.57
N TYR A 43 22.94 4.15 -0.49
CA TYR A 43 21.63 3.54 -0.52
C TYR A 43 20.56 4.49 0.00
N VAL A 44 19.50 4.68 -0.77
CA VAL A 44 18.36 5.50 -0.35
C VAL A 44 17.14 4.61 -0.11
N PRO A 45 16.45 4.77 1.03
CA PRO A 45 15.20 4.08 1.28
C PRO A 45 14.10 4.59 0.36
N TYR A 46 13.43 3.68 -0.35
CA TYR A 46 12.36 4.00 -1.29
C TYR A 46 11.14 3.08 -1.10
N GLN A 47 9.97 3.68 -0.95
CA GLN A 47 8.68 2.99 -0.87
C GLN A 47 7.89 3.21 -2.17
N VAL A 48 7.32 2.13 -2.73
CA VAL A 48 6.45 2.19 -3.91
C VAL A 48 5.02 1.79 -3.57
N GLY A 49 4.08 2.38 -4.29
CA GLY A 49 2.67 2.09 -4.14
C GLY A 49 1.86 2.38 -5.40
N VAL A 50 0.55 2.10 -5.32
CA VAL A 50 -0.43 2.46 -6.35
C VAL A 50 -1.46 3.42 -5.77
N PHE A 51 -1.69 4.52 -6.46
CA PHE A 51 -2.85 5.37 -6.21
C PHE A 51 -4.01 4.84 -7.07
N ALA A 52 -4.89 4.05 -6.45
CA ALA A 52 -6.03 3.47 -7.14
C ALA A 52 -7.23 4.43 -7.06
N ARG A 53 -7.59 5.04 -8.19
CA ARG A 53 -8.86 5.78 -8.31
C ARG A 53 -9.97 4.77 -8.56
N VAL A 54 -10.79 4.53 -7.54
CA VAL A 54 -11.92 3.60 -7.60
C VAL A 54 -13.18 4.37 -7.94
N VAL A 55 -13.93 3.90 -8.93
CA VAL A 55 -15.23 4.45 -9.32
C VAL A 55 -16.31 3.41 -9.00
N ASN A 56 -17.32 3.78 -8.22
CA ASN A 56 -18.45 2.90 -7.92
C ASN A 56 -19.53 3.04 -8.99
N ASN A 57 -19.65 2.07 -9.89
CA ASN A 57 -20.67 2.03 -10.94
C ASN A 57 -21.62 0.83 -10.77
N CYS A 58 -21.69 0.23 -9.58
CA CYS A 58 -22.35 -1.06 -9.39
C CYS A 58 -23.35 -1.10 -8.22
N ALA A 59 -22.97 -0.56 -7.06
CA ALA A 59 -23.77 -0.69 -5.83
C ALA A 59 -24.18 0.68 -5.30
N PRO A 60 -25.33 0.81 -4.61
CA PRO A 60 -25.70 2.05 -3.93
C PRO A 60 -24.61 2.57 -2.99
N LEU A 61 -24.01 1.67 -2.22
CA LEU A 61 -22.90 1.95 -1.31
C LEU A 61 -21.77 0.93 -1.54
N LEU A 62 -20.53 1.40 -1.50
CA LEU A 62 -19.34 0.56 -1.66
C LEU A 62 -18.33 0.78 -0.54
N ASP A 63 -18.00 -0.28 0.18
CA ASP A 63 -16.88 -0.29 1.13
C ASP A 63 -15.63 -0.80 0.41
N LEU A 64 -14.50 -0.14 0.65
CA LEU A 64 -13.20 -0.54 0.12
C LEU A 64 -12.33 -1.05 1.28
N GLU A 65 -11.75 -2.21 1.08
CA GLU A 65 -10.97 -2.93 2.07
C GLU A 65 -9.61 -3.34 1.52
N THR A 66 -8.58 -3.12 2.31
CA THR A 66 -7.26 -3.71 2.11
C THR A 66 -7.11 -4.91 3.05
N VAL A 67 -5.98 -5.61 2.97
CA VAL A 67 -5.63 -6.66 3.95
C VAL A 67 -5.61 -6.18 5.40
N ASN A 68 -5.42 -4.86 5.60
CA ASN A 68 -5.37 -4.24 6.93
C ASN A 68 -6.76 -3.80 7.43
N GLY A 69 -7.81 -3.95 6.62
CA GLY A 69 -9.18 -3.58 6.96
C GLY A 69 -9.79 -2.53 6.03
N VAL A 70 -10.93 -1.98 6.47
CA VAL A 70 -11.72 -0.99 5.73
C VAL A 70 -10.97 0.33 5.64
N VAL A 71 -10.79 0.82 4.41
CA VAL A 71 -10.13 2.11 4.12
C VAL A 71 -11.10 3.18 3.67
N VAL A 72 -12.23 2.79 3.07
CA VAL A 72 -13.33 3.69 2.70
C VAL A 72 -14.63 2.97 3.02
N GLN A 73 -15.58 3.70 3.59
CA GLN A 73 -16.89 3.15 3.94
C GLN A 73 -18.00 3.96 3.24
N GLY A 74 -18.92 3.27 2.58
CA GLY A 74 -20.13 3.86 2.00
C GLY A 74 -19.89 4.78 0.81
N LEU A 75 -18.95 4.49 -0.09
CA LEU A 75 -18.76 5.25 -1.33
C LEU A 75 -20.04 5.16 -2.20
N PRO A 76 -20.74 6.29 -2.46
CA PRO A 76 -22.01 6.26 -3.20
C PRO A 76 -21.85 5.84 -4.66
N TYR A 77 -22.92 5.33 -5.27
CA TYR A 77 -23.00 5.09 -6.71
C TYR A 77 -22.69 6.35 -7.52
N GLY A 78 -21.92 6.21 -8.59
CA GLY A 78 -21.46 7.29 -9.48
C GLY A 78 -20.27 8.10 -8.94
N ASN A 79 -19.89 7.91 -7.68
CA ASN A 79 -18.77 8.62 -7.08
C ASN A 79 -17.45 7.87 -7.24
N SER A 80 -16.35 8.61 -7.07
CA SER A 80 -15.00 8.08 -7.11
C SER A 80 -14.16 8.52 -5.91
N VAL A 81 -13.23 7.67 -5.48
CA VAL A 81 -12.26 7.95 -4.42
C VAL A 81 -10.88 7.46 -4.82
N THR A 82 -9.84 8.15 -4.39
CA THR A 82 -8.46 7.70 -4.58
C THR A 82 -7.98 7.00 -3.31
N VAL A 83 -7.61 5.73 -3.42
CA VAL A 83 -7.07 4.92 -2.33
C VAL A 83 -5.56 4.73 -2.52
N PRO A 84 -4.71 5.20 -1.58
CA PRO A 84 -3.29 4.89 -1.61
C PRO A 84 -3.06 3.44 -1.15
N LEU A 85 -2.57 2.61 -2.07
CA LEU A 85 -2.15 1.24 -1.79
C LEU A 85 -0.64 1.24 -1.61
N ILE A 86 -0.21 0.94 -0.40
CA ILE A 86 1.20 0.87 -0.05
C ILE A 86 1.62 -0.59 -0.01
N SER A 87 2.74 -0.92 -0.64
CA SER A 87 3.25 -2.29 -0.61
C SER A 87 3.73 -2.67 0.79
N MET A 88 3.45 -3.90 1.22
CA MET A 88 3.98 -4.40 2.49
C MET A 88 5.53 -4.33 2.53
N PRO A 89 6.12 -4.05 3.71
CA PRO A 89 7.55 -4.20 3.91
C PRO A 89 7.99 -5.61 3.53
N PHE A 90 9.08 -5.72 2.75
CA PHE A 90 9.72 -6.98 2.30
C PHE A 90 9.10 -7.76 1.13
N GLY A 91 8.27 -7.14 0.29
CA GLY A 91 7.98 -7.69 -1.03
C GLY A 91 9.20 -7.58 -1.95
N GLY A 92 9.53 -8.65 -2.67
CA GLY A 92 10.58 -8.64 -3.71
C GLY A 92 10.38 -7.53 -4.77
N SER A 93 11.18 -7.54 -5.83
CA SER A 93 11.17 -6.47 -6.84
C SER A 93 9.80 -6.23 -7.51
N ASN A 94 8.93 -7.25 -7.54
CA ASN A 94 7.54 -7.15 -7.96
C ASN A 94 6.61 -7.27 -6.77
N ARG A 95 5.78 -6.25 -6.55
CA ARG A 95 4.88 -6.14 -5.41
C ARG A 95 3.44 -6.16 -5.85
N ARG A 96 2.66 -7.01 -5.18
CA ARG A 96 1.22 -7.16 -5.40
C ARG A 96 0.45 -6.55 -4.23
N MET A 97 -0.54 -5.72 -4.54
CA MET A 97 -1.45 -5.11 -3.57
C MET A 97 -2.87 -5.43 -3.98
N SER A 98 -3.70 -5.81 -3.01
CA SER A 98 -5.11 -6.12 -3.24
C SER A 98 -6.01 -5.05 -2.65
N LEU A 99 -7.01 -4.64 -3.42
CA LEU A 99 -8.12 -3.82 -2.93
C LEU A 99 -9.41 -4.58 -3.20
N THR A 100 -10.18 -4.81 -2.14
CA THR A 100 -11.48 -5.47 -2.20
C THR A 100 -12.56 -4.42 -2.11
N ALA A 101 -13.54 -4.49 -3.00
CA ALA A 101 -14.74 -3.69 -2.96
C ALA A 101 -15.89 -4.59 -2.51
N LYS A 102 -16.67 -4.13 -1.52
CA LYS A 102 -17.88 -4.79 -1.03
C LYS A 102 -19.07 -3.86 -1.26
N GLY A 103 -20.05 -4.33 -2.03
CA GLY A 103 -21.26 -3.56 -2.31
C GLY A 103 -22.36 -3.82 -1.30
N TYR A 104 -23.14 -2.77 -1.05
CA TYR A 104 -24.28 -2.80 -0.15
C TYR A 104 -25.46 -2.00 -0.72
N THR A 105 -26.67 -2.38 -0.34
CA THR A 105 -27.87 -1.54 -0.53
C THR A 105 -27.85 -0.33 0.41
N VAL A 106 -28.81 0.58 0.25
CA VAL A 106 -28.97 1.76 1.14
C VAL A 106 -29.25 1.32 2.58
N GLU A 107 -29.94 0.18 2.75
CA GLU A 107 -30.23 -0.47 4.04
C GLU A 107 -29.06 -1.32 4.57
N ARG A 108 -27.88 -1.24 3.93
CA ARG A 108 -26.66 -2.00 4.24
C ARG A 108 -26.80 -3.52 4.08
N GLN A 109 -27.65 -4.00 3.19
CA GLN A 109 -27.67 -5.42 2.82
C GLN A 109 -26.52 -5.74 1.86
N TYR A 110 -25.77 -6.81 2.13
CA TYR A 110 -24.60 -7.18 1.33
C TYR A 110 -25.00 -7.67 -0.07
N LEU A 111 -24.42 -7.05 -1.08
CA LEU A 111 -24.68 -7.36 -2.49
C LEU A 111 -23.60 -8.22 -3.12
N GLY A 112 -22.37 -8.23 -2.59
CA GLY A 112 -21.28 -9.02 -3.15
C GLY A 112 -19.94 -8.30 -3.02
N SER A 113 -18.89 -8.94 -3.50
CA SER A 113 -17.55 -8.37 -3.49
C SER A 113 -16.78 -8.62 -4.78
N LEU A 114 -15.76 -7.79 -5.02
CA LEU A 114 -14.79 -7.97 -6.08
C LEU A 114 -13.42 -7.53 -5.57
N THR A 115 -12.37 -8.29 -5.87
CA THR A 115 -10.99 -7.91 -5.52
C THR A 115 -10.20 -7.60 -6.77
N ALA A 116 -9.62 -6.40 -6.83
CA ALA A 116 -8.62 -6.03 -7.82
C ALA A 116 -7.21 -6.25 -7.25
N GLN A 117 -6.30 -6.68 -8.14
CA GLN A 117 -4.88 -6.88 -7.83
C GLN A 117 -4.05 -5.87 -8.63
N PHE A 118 -3.29 -5.06 -7.92
CA PHE A 118 -2.42 -4.02 -8.44
C PHE A 118 -0.97 -4.45 -8.31
N TYR A 119 -0.14 -4.08 -9.29
CA TYR A 119 1.25 -4.53 -9.36
C TYR A 119 2.18 -3.35 -9.55
N VAL A 120 3.26 -3.28 -8.78
CA VAL A 120 4.33 -2.29 -9.00
C VAL A 120 5.68 -2.97 -8.93
N SER A 121 6.60 -2.46 -9.74
CA SER A 121 8.00 -2.81 -9.61
C SER A 121 8.76 -1.72 -8.87
N THR A 122 9.68 -2.11 -8.00
CA THR A 122 10.62 -1.17 -7.37
C THR A 122 11.42 -0.37 -8.40
N TYR A 123 11.63 -0.91 -9.60
CA TYR A 123 12.36 -0.24 -10.68
C TYR A 123 11.49 0.76 -11.48
N GLN A 124 10.17 0.59 -11.47
CA GLN A 124 9.24 1.47 -12.18
C GLN A 124 8.74 2.63 -11.32
N GLY A 125 8.83 2.49 -9.99
CA GLY A 125 8.32 3.48 -9.05
C GLY A 125 6.81 3.36 -8.82
N SER A 126 6.27 4.34 -8.09
CA SER A 126 4.83 4.42 -7.82
C SER A 126 4.04 4.80 -9.07
N ARG A 127 2.80 4.31 -9.18
CA ARG A 127 1.91 4.61 -10.32
C ARG A 127 0.49 4.91 -9.88
N SER A 128 -0.30 5.50 -10.78
CA SER A 128 -1.74 5.67 -10.62
C SER A 128 -2.49 4.70 -11.52
N GLU A 129 -3.57 4.10 -11.03
CA GLU A 129 -4.46 3.27 -11.82
C GLU A 129 -5.93 3.60 -11.54
N VAL A 130 -6.79 3.39 -12.53
CA VAL A 130 -8.23 3.54 -12.38
C VAL A 130 -8.86 2.15 -12.33
N TRP A 131 -9.73 1.93 -11.34
CA TRP A 131 -10.53 0.72 -11.24
C TRP A 131 -12.01 1.07 -11.17
N GLU A 132 -12.74 0.69 -12.21
CA GLU A 132 -14.19 0.83 -12.25
C GLU A 132 -14.84 -0.43 -11.71
N VAL A 133 -15.56 -0.29 -10.59
CA VAL A 133 -16.34 -1.38 -10.00
C VAL A 133 -17.67 -1.43 -10.72
N ASN A 134 -17.68 -2.16 -11.84
CA ASN A 134 -18.85 -2.36 -12.71
C ASN A 134 -19.57 -3.69 -12.43
N ARG A 135 -19.00 -4.54 -11.57
CA ARG A 135 -19.56 -5.85 -11.18
C ARG A 135 -19.16 -6.22 -9.76
N LEU A 136 -20.02 -6.98 -9.08
CA LEU A 136 -19.68 -7.68 -7.84
C LEU A 136 -20.14 -9.14 -7.94
N TYR A 137 -19.56 -9.98 -7.09
CA TYR A 137 -19.90 -11.39 -7.03
C TYR A 137 -20.43 -11.74 -5.64
N LEU A 138 -21.63 -12.32 -5.59
CA LEU A 138 -22.06 -13.05 -4.41
C LEU A 138 -21.22 -14.34 -4.26
N PRO A 139 -21.04 -14.85 -3.03
CA PRO A 139 -20.32 -16.11 -2.78
C PRO A 139 -20.83 -17.29 -3.61
N ASN A 140 -22.11 -17.26 -4.00
CA ASN A 140 -22.77 -18.31 -4.78
C ASN A 140 -22.96 -17.92 -6.28
N GLY A 141 -22.26 -16.90 -6.76
CA GLY A 141 -22.08 -16.61 -8.18
C GLY A 141 -23.23 -15.95 -8.93
N ARG A 142 -24.42 -15.76 -8.33
CA ARG A 142 -25.56 -15.09 -8.98
C ARG A 142 -25.94 -13.80 -8.25
N GLY A 143 -25.75 -12.67 -8.94
CA GLY A 143 -26.07 -11.32 -8.45
C GLY A 143 -24.85 -10.54 -7.93
N GLY A 144 -24.93 -9.21 -7.94
CA GLY A 144 -23.91 -8.37 -7.32
C GLY A 144 -23.98 -6.87 -7.59
N CYS A 145 -24.53 -6.45 -8.73
CA CYS A 145 -24.93 -5.06 -8.94
C CYS A 145 -26.45 -4.98 -9.00
N GLN A 146 -26.99 -3.78 -8.76
CA GLN A 146 -28.36 -3.46 -9.17
C GLN A 146 -28.49 -3.50 -10.69
#